data_AF-A0A2N6U129-F1
#
_entry.id   AF-A0A2N6U129-F1
#
_cell.length_a   1.000
_cell.length_b   1.000
_cell.length_c   1.000
_cell.angle_alpha   90.00
_cell.angle_beta   90.00
_cell.angle_gamma   90.00
#
_symmetry.space_group_name_H-M   'P 1'
#
loop_
_entity.id
_entity.type
_entity.pdbx_description
1 polymer ?
#
loop_
_entity_poly.entity_id
_entity_poly.type
_entity_poly.pdbx_seq_one_letter_code
_entity_poly.pdbx_strand_id
1 'polypeptide(L)'
;MTEQRVRFRDIKPYAIVDSLDELAGPTTGMVTLPVTVHWSGLRDTFDLDVPRDRRRIYQSVLSNGTREDLVRFLHPDLLVDVWPQLGLDQRITELWTERFPQLVREFEGC
;
A
#
# COMPACT_ATOMS: atom_id res chain seq x y z
N MET A 1 2.16 28.41 -26.19
CA MET A 1 1.99 27.01 -25.79
C MET A 1 2.42 26.93 -24.33
N THR A 2 1.48 26.91 -23.40
CA THR A 2 1.75 27.09 -21.96
C THR A 2 2.35 25.82 -21.37
N GLU A 3 3.67 25.83 -21.14
CA GLU A 3 4.40 24.82 -20.37
C GLU A 3 3.92 24.86 -18.92
N GLN A 4 2.96 24.00 -18.62
CA GLN A 4 2.44 23.80 -17.29
C GLN A 4 3.54 23.07 -16.50
N ARG A 5 4.22 23.80 -15.60
CA ARG A 5 5.24 23.23 -14.71
C ARG A 5 4.56 22.28 -13.74
N VAL A 6 4.40 21.04 -14.14
CA VAL A 6 3.80 20.00 -13.32
C VAL A 6 4.81 19.65 -12.21
N ARG A 7 4.43 19.91 -10.95
CA ARG A 7 5.28 19.57 -9.81
C ARG A 7 5.29 18.05 -9.67
N PHE A 8 6.45 17.43 -9.42
CA PHE A 8 6.60 15.97 -9.25
C PHE A 8 5.62 15.34 -8.23
N ARG A 9 5.13 16.13 -7.27
CA ARG A 9 4.13 15.71 -6.27
C ARG A 9 2.68 15.67 -6.79
N ASP A 10 2.42 16.29 -7.94
CA ASP A 10 1.12 16.30 -8.65
C ASP A 10 1.06 15.24 -9.77
N ILE A 11 2.18 14.63 -10.16
CA ILE A 11 2.26 13.57 -11.21
C ILE A 11 2.44 12.16 -10.65
N LYS A 12 2.43 11.96 -9.32
CA LYS A 12 2.44 10.58 -8.80
C LYS A 12 0.99 10.18 -8.54
N PRO A 13 0.26 9.61 -9.53
CA PRO A 13 -1.00 8.95 -9.20
C PRO A 13 -0.65 7.87 -8.18
N TYR A 14 -1.17 8.00 -6.98
CA TYR A 14 -1.15 6.89 -6.04
C TYR A 14 -1.92 5.75 -6.72
N ALA A 15 -1.26 4.62 -6.89
CA ALA A 15 -1.92 3.49 -7.52
C ALA A 15 -3.07 3.02 -6.62
N ILE A 16 -4.17 2.65 -7.26
CA ILE A 16 -5.31 2.01 -6.61
C ILE A 16 -5.78 0.86 -7.51
N VAL A 17 -6.28 -0.20 -6.89
CA VAL A 17 -6.90 -1.33 -7.61
C VAL A 17 -8.38 -1.07 -7.84
N ASP A 18 -8.98 -1.76 -8.81
CA ASP A 18 -10.41 -1.62 -9.06
C ASP A 18 -11.23 -2.37 -8.01
N SER A 19 -10.68 -3.46 -7.48
CA SER A 19 -11.29 -4.25 -6.41
C SER A 19 -10.24 -4.87 -5.49
N LEU A 20 -10.56 -5.00 -4.20
CA LEU A 20 -9.70 -5.66 -3.22
C LEU A 20 -9.46 -7.16 -3.54
N ASP A 21 -10.39 -7.79 -4.25
CA ASP A 21 -10.26 -9.18 -4.72
C ASP A 21 -9.12 -9.37 -5.73
N GLU A 22 -8.67 -8.30 -6.41
CA GLU A 22 -7.50 -8.38 -7.29
C GLU A 22 -6.19 -8.53 -6.49
N LEU A 23 -6.20 -8.29 -5.18
CA LEU A 23 -5.01 -8.36 -4.33
C LEU A 23 -4.69 -9.83 -4.01
N ALA A 24 -3.83 -10.44 -4.83
CA ALA A 24 -3.43 -11.84 -4.74
C ALA A 24 -2.07 -12.03 -4.05
N GLY A 25 -1.63 -11.06 -3.26
CA GLY A 25 -0.35 -11.09 -2.57
C GLY A 25 -0.28 -12.18 -1.51
N PRO A 26 0.95 -12.59 -1.14
CA PRO A 26 1.14 -13.59 -0.09
C PRO A 26 0.63 -13.07 1.25
N THR A 27 0.08 -13.98 2.07
CA THR A 27 -0.37 -13.67 3.43
C THR A 27 0.67 -13.98 4.51
N THR A 28 1.61 -14.89 4.21
CA THR A 28 2.62 -15.36 5.17
C THR A 28 3.95 -15.58 4.47
N GLY A 29 5.01 -15.66 5.27
CA GLY A 29 6.36 -15.94 4.80
C GLY A 29 7.14 -14.70 4.36
N MET A 30 8.26 -14.96 3.68
CA MET A 30 9.25 -13.95 3.33
C MET A 30 8.90 -13.26 2.01
N VAL A 31 8.79 -11.94 2.04
CA VAL A 31 8.52 -11.08 0.88
C VAL A 31 9.73 -10.21 0.61
N THR A 32 10.25 -10.31 -0.61
CA THR A 32 11.30 -9.42 -1.12
C THR A 32 10.67 -8.28 -1.89
N LEU A 33 10.85 -7.06 -1.38
CA LEU A 33 10.39 -5.84 -2.03
C LEU A 33 11.41 -5.34 -3.06
N PRO A 34 10.98 -4.97 -4.27
CA PRO A 34 11.86 -4.36 -5.23
C PRO A 34 12.33 -2.99 -4.74
N VAL A 35 13.53 -2.58 -5.16
CA VAL A 35 14.13 -1.28 -4.80
C VAL A 35 13.25 -0.09 -5.21
N THR A 36 12.44 -0.25 -6.25
CA THR A 36 11.45 0.74 -6.71
C THR A 36 10.34 0.99 -5.68
N VAL A 37 10.06 0.03 -4.81
CA VAL A 37 9.07 0.12 -3.72
C VAL A 37 9.74 0.48 -2.41
N HIS A 38 10.89 -0.13 -2.10
CA HIS A 38 11.62 0.08 -0.85
C HIS A 38 13.06 0.52 -1.10
N TRP A 39 13.26 1.84 -1.06
CA TRP A 39 14.50 2.50 -1.43
C TRP A 39 15.56 2.54 -0.31
N SER A 40 15.44 1.75 0.77
CA SER A 40 16.43 1.79 1.86
C SER A 40 17.71 1.00 1.57
N GLY A 41 17.72 0.08 0.59
CA GLY A 41 18.92 -0.67 0.14
C GLY A 41 19.61 -1.58 1.16
N LEU A 42 19.35 -1.41 2.46
CA LEU A 42 19.93 -2.18 3.57
C LEU A 42 19.13 -3.44 3.92
N ARG A 43 17.84 -3.46 3.54
CA ARG A 43 16.94 -4.59 3.73
C ARG A 43 15.85 -4.56 2.67
N ASP A 44 15.82 -5.60 1.83
CA ASP A 44 14.81 -5.83 0.80
C ASP A 44 13.81 -6.92 1.19
N THR A 45 14.20 -7.84 2.07
CA THR A 45 13.37 -8.99 2.47
C THR A 45 12.77 -8.81 3.87
N PHE A 46 11.46 -9.01 3.96
CA PHE A 46 10.62 -8.80 5.14
C PHE A 46 9.75 -10.02 5.40
N ASP A 47 9.44 -10.31 6.67
CA ASP A 47 8.57 -11.42 7.03
C ASP A 47 7.13 -10.93 7.26
N LEU A 48 6.16 -11.49 6.55
CA LEU A 48 4.74 -11.18 6.74
C LEU A 48 4.16 -11.74 8.03
N ASP A 49 4.79 -12.78 8.60
CA ASP A 49 4.40 -13.33 9.90
C ASP A 49 4.71 -12.35 11.04
N VAL A 50 5.72 -11.49 10.84
CA VAL A 50 6.12 -10.46 11.81
C VAL A 50 5.26 -9.20 11.60
N PRO A 51 4.40 -8.81 12.57
CA PRO A 51 3.46 -7.68 12.39
C PRO A 51 4.14 -6.36 12.01
N ARG A 52 5.34 -6.12 12.57
CA ARG A 52 6.14 -4.92 12.29
C ARG A 52 6.63 -4.88 10.85
N ASP A 53 6.96 -6.03 10.28
CA ASP A 53 7.46 -6.16 8.91
C ASP A 53 6.30 -6.17 7.92
N ARG A 54 5.22 -6.88 8.21
CA ARG A 54 3.95 -6.78 7.47
C ARG A 54 3.52 -5.32 7.28
N ARG A 55 3.50 -4.54 8.37
CA ARG A 55 3.18 -3.11 8.31
C ARG A 55 4.11 -2.33 7.38
N ARG A 56 5.42 -2.62 7.40
CA ARG A 56 6.40 -1.95 6.54
C ARG A 56 6.24 -2.29 5.07
N ILE A 57 5.96 -3.57 4.77
CA ILE A 57 5.66 -4.03 3.42
C ILE A 57 4.47 -3.24 2.89
N TYR A 58 3.36 -3.27 3.62
CA TYR A 58 2.10 -2.65 3.19
C TYR A 58 2.25 -1.13 3.05
N GLN A 59 2.89 -0.46 4.02
CA GLN A 59 3.14 0.97 3.96
C GLN A 59 4.02 1.36 2.76
N SER A 60 5.06 0.58 2.49
CA SER A 60 5.99 0.85 1.38
C SER A 60 5.33 0.62 0.03
N VAL A 61 4.57 -0.47 -0.12
CA VAL A 61 3.83 -0.82 -1.33
C VAL A 61 2.72 0.20 -1.62
N LEU A 62 1.99 0.66 -0.62
CA LEU A 62 0.95 1.69 -0.81
C LEU A 62 1.53 3.08 -1.12
N SER A 63 2.69 3.42 -0.54
CA SER A 63 3.31 4.72 -0.74
C SER A 63 4.12 4.81 -2.04
N ASN A 64 4.73 3.69 -2.46
CA ASN A 64 5.71 3.66 -3.55
C ASN A 64 5.38 2.69 -4.69
N GLY A 65 4.49 1.73 -4.47
CA GLY A 65 4.16 0.70 -5.44
C GLY A 65 3.24 1.18 -6.56
N THR A 66 3.28 0.44 -7.66
CA THR A 66 2.36 0.54 -8.80
C THR A 66 1.15 -0.38 -8.60
N ARG A 67 0.15 -0.32 -9.49
CA ARG A 67 -1.01 -1.24 -9.45
C ARG A 67 -0.60 -2.71 -9.44
N GLU A 68 0.44 -3.05 -10.21
CA GLU A 68 0.98 -4.41 -10.27
C GLU A 68 1.64 -4.81 -8.95
N ASP A 69 2.36 -3.90 -8.30
CA ASP A 69 2.94 -4.14 -6.96
C ASP A 69 1.85 -4.33 -5.90
N LEU A 70 0.76 -3.54 -5.96
CA LEU A 70 -0.38 -3.70 -5.06
C LEU A 70 -0.96 -5.12 -5.18
N VAL A 71 -1.29 -5.54 -6.40
CA VAL A 71 -1.84 -6.86 -6.71
C VAL A 71 -0.90 -7.99 -6.29
N ARG A 72 0.41 -7.78 -6.45
CA ARG A 72 1.43 -8.79 -6.19
C ARG A 72 1.80 -8.95 -4.72
N PHE A 73 1.72 -7.88 -3.92
CA PHE A 73 2.24 -7.87 -2.55
C PHE A 73 1.18 -7.69 -1.47
N LEU A 74 0.01 -7.16 -1.80
CA LEU A 74 -1.08 -6.97 -0.83
C LEU A 74 -2.10 -8.10 -0.93
N HIS A 75 -2.74 -8.38 0.20
CA HIS A 75 -3.87 -9.30 0.30
C HIS A 75 -5.04 -8.55 0.95
N PRO A 76 -6.31 -8.75 0.52
CA PRO A 76 -7.44 -7.98 1.01
C PRO A 76 -7.62 -8.09 2.54
N ASP A 77 -7.65 -9.31 3.09
CA ASP A 77 -7.86 -9.52 4.52
C ASP A 77 -6.76 -8.90 5.39
N LEU A 78 -5.49 -9.06 4.99
CA LEU A 78 -4.37 -8.48 5.72
C LEU A 78 -4.31 -6.97 5.57
N LEU A 79 -4.74 -6.44 4.42
CA LEU A 79 -4.81 -4.99 4.21
C LEU A 79 -5.78 -4.38 5.21
N VAL A 80 -6.98 -4.96 5.36
CA VAL A 80 -7.99 -4.50 6.32
C VAL A 80 -7.45 -4.57 7.75
N ASP A 81 -6.82 -5.68 8.13
CA ASP A 81 -6.23 -5.87 9.48
C ASP A 81 -5.11 -4.86 9.80
N VAL A 82 -4.23 -4.59 8.84
CA VAL A 82 -3.09 -3.70 9.06
C VAL A 82 -3.44 -2.23 8.83
N TRP A 83 -4.51 -1.93 8.09
CA TRP A 83 -4.95 -0.57 7.71
C TRP A 83 -4.88 0.46 8.85
N PRO A 84 -5.51 0.23 10.03
CA PRO A 84 -5.50 1.22 11.12
C PRO A 84 -4.11 1.44 11.74
N GLN A 85 -3.16 0.55 11.48
CA GLN A 85 -1.79 0.64 11.98
C GLN A 85 -0.86 1.35 10.99
N LEU A 86 -1.30 1.57 9.75
CA LEU A 86 -0.47 2.19 8.71
C LEU A 86 -0.43 3.72 8.90
N GLY A 87 0.79 4.26 9.02
CA GLY A 87 1.01 5.72 8.98
C GLY A 87 1.14 6.21 7.54
N LEU A 88 0.05 6.15 6.76
CA LEU A 88 0.04 6.60 5.36
C LEU A 88 -0.16 8.12 5.26
N ASP A 89 0.24 8.69 4.13
CA ASP A 89 -0.06 10.08 3.78
C ASP A 89 -1.58 10.23 3.61
N GLN A 90 -2.14 11.36 4.06
CA GLN A 90 -3.59 11.57 4.11
C GLN A 90 -4.26 11.34 2.75
N ARG A 91 -3.61 11.75 1.65
CA ARG A 91 -4.11 11.56 0.29
C ARG A 91 -4.30 10.09 -0.09
N ILE A 92 -3.42 9.20 0.37
CA ILE A 92 -3.53 7.75 0.11
C ILE A 92 -4.71 7.21 0.89
N THR A 93 -4.80 7.56 2.17
CA THR A 93 -5.89 7.13 3.04
C THR A 93 -7.25 7.59 2.49
N GLU A 94 -7.36 8.85 2.07
CA GLU A 94 -8.59 9.41 1.47
C GLU A 94 -8.95 8.68 0.17
N LEU A 95 -8.00 8.53 -0.77
CA LEU A 95 -8.22 7.85 -2.04
C LEU A 95 -8.71 6.41 -1.86
N TRP A 96 -8.08 5.67 -0.94
CA TRP A 96 -8.45 4.29 -0.67
C TRP A 96 -9.74 4.17 0.12
N THR A 97 -10.00 5.08 1.07
CA THR A 97 -11.25 5.08 1.85
C THR A 97 -12.45 5.48 0.99
N GLU A 98 -12.27 6.42 0.05
CA GLU A 98 -13.31 6.82 -0.90
C GLU A 98 -13.71 5.65 -1.80
N ARG A 99 -12.73 4.84 -2.23
CA ARG A 99 -12.98 3.66 -3.08
C ARG A 99 -13.44 2.45 -2.27
N PHE A 100 -12.88 2.24 -1.09
CA PHE A 100 -13.05 1.06 -0.23
C PHE A 100 -13.49 1.47 1.18
N PRO A 101 -14.76 1.89 1.36
CA PRO A 101 -15.26 2.30 2.68
C PRO A 101 -15.21 1.18 3.72
N GLN A 102 -15.09 -0.09 3.32
CA GLN A 102 -14.90 -1.24 4.22
C GLN A 102 -13.61 -1.18 5.04
N LEU A 103 -12.56 -0.52 4.54
CA LEU A 103 -11.28 -0.38 5.26
C LEU A 103 -11.42 0.44 6.55
N VAL A 104 -12.39 1.36 6.58
CA VAL A 104 -12.73 2.16 7.76
C VAL A 104 -13.89 1.55 8.54
N ARG A 105 -14.80 0.85 7.86
CA ARG A 105 -15.99 0.30 8.52
C ARG A 105 -15.69 -0.85 9.50
N GLU A 106 -14.66 -1.65 9.25
CA GLU A 106 -14.19 -2.67 10.21
C GLU A 106 -13.44 -2.05 11.40
N PHE A 107 -13.03 -0.79 11.31
CA PHE A 107 -12.42 -0.03 12.41
C PHE A 107 -13.47 0.62 13.33
N GLU A 108 -14.69 0.87 12.84
CA GLU A 108 -15.83 1.44 13.60
C GLU A 108 -16.51 0.37 14.48
N GLY A 109 -15.72 -0.35 15.27
CA GLY A 109 -16.15 -1.38 16.21
C GLY A 109 -15.58 -1.16 17.61
N CYS A 110 -15.92 -0.03 18.25
CA CYS A 110 -15.84 0.19 19.69
C CYS A 110 -16.97 1.11 20.16
#